data_AF-A0A351TH93-F1
#
_entry.id   AF-A0A351TH93-F1
#
_cell.length_a   1.000
_cell.length_b   1.000
_cell.length_c   1.000
_cell.angle_alpha   90.00
_cell.angle_beta   90.00
_cell.angle_gamma   90.00
#
_symmetry.space_group_name_H-M   'P 1'
#
loop_
_entity.id
_entity.type
_entity.pdbx_description
1 polymer ?
#
loop_
_entity_poly.entity_id
_entity_poly.type
_entity_poly.pdbx_seq_one_letter_code
_entity_poly.pdbx_strand_id
1 'polypeptide(L)'
;MKKFAALFLSAALVTACVACGNDAGSGESGSSGTEESSSESSEESSEASGAESEESSEASSAESEESGEASDAGSEAGGEASGEVMTYADYVAAPMDSEVVVETYVQAKQSWWEDKATLYTQDKDGAYFVYNAACTEDDYAKLTPGTKIKVTGFKGEWSGEVEIMDATFEIVEGGDSFVAEPEDVTALLGTDELIDHQNKFVSFKGMTVEPAGEGSEDAFLYNWDGSGAEGDDLYFNVSLDGQTYTFTVESYLCDSTTDVYAAVKNLKVGDKIDMEGFLYWYEGVNPHITSVTAAE
;
A
#
# COMPACT_ATOMS: atom_id res chain seq x y z
N MET A 1 4.27 -2.76 41.10
CA MET A 1 2.82 -2.87 41.37
C MET A 1 2.15 -1.56 41.02
N LYS A 2 1.42 -1.53 39.89
CA LYS A 2 0.28 -0.64 39.59
C LYS A 2 -0.32 -1.20 38.29
N LYS A 3 -1.57 -1.67 38.38
CA LYS A 3 -2.33 -2.32 37.31
C LYS A 3 -3.28 -1.28 36.71
N PHE A 4 -3.40 -1.24 35.38
CA PHE A 4 -4.54 -0.69 34.64
C PHE A 4 -4.72 -1.62 33.42
N ALA A 5 -5.62 -2.60 33.48
CA ALA A 5 -7.07 -2.53 33.23
C ALA A 5 -7.38 -2.37 31.72
N ALA A 6 -7.44 -3.50 31.03
CA ALA A 6 -7.95 -3.65 29.68
C ALA A 6 -9.49 -3.55 29.67
N LEU A 7 -10.05 -2.82 28.71
CA LEU A 7 -11.48 -2.70 28.49
C LEU A 7 -11.81 -3.37 27.14
N PHE A 8 -12.33 -4.59 27.20
CA PHE A 8 -12.98 -5.26 26.07
C PHE A 8 -14.43 -4.76 25.97
N LEU A 9 -14.84 -4.24 24.81
CA LEU A 9 -16.23 -3.90 24.53
C LEU A 9 -16.81 -4.85 23.48
N SER A 10 -17.32 -5.98 23.95
CA SER A 10 -18.17 -6.88 23.19
C SER A 10 -19.64 -6.47 23.33
N ALA A 11 -20.28 -6.03 22.25
CA ALA A 11 -21.72 -5.83 22.20
C ALA A 11 -22.35 -6.85 21.24
N ALA A 12 -22.80 -7.97 21.80
CA ALA A 12 -23.71 -8.90 21.15
C ALA A 12 -25.15 -8.35 21.29
N LEU A 13 -25.86 -8.15 20.18
CA LEU A 13 -27.29 -7.88 20.19
C LEU A 13 -28.04 -9.16 19.78
N VAL A 14 -28.75 -9.75 20.74
CA VAL A 14 -29.59 -10.94 20.55
C VAL A 14 -31.00 -10.54 20.11
N THR A 15 -31.49 -11.36 19.19
CA THR A 15 -32.80 -11.53 18.56
C THR A 15 -34.03 -11.36 19.46
N ALA A 16 -35.12 -10.85 18.87
CA ALA A 16 -36.48 -11.05 19.35
C ALA A 16 -37.39 -11.58 18.22
N CYS A 17 -38.39 -12.35 18.64
CA CYS A 17 -39.01 -13.49 17.96
C CYS A 17 -40.31 -13.21 17.19
N VAL A 18 -40.55 -14.07 16.18
CA VAL A 18 -41.81 -14.78 15.82
C VAL A 18 -42.96 -14.01 15.13
N ALA A 19 -43.24 -14.42 13.89
CA ALA A 19 -44.58 -14.78 13.44
C ALA A 19 -44.52 -15.90 12.38
N CYS A 20 -45.11 -17.05 12.71
CA CYS A 20 -45.33 -18.17 11.81
C CYS A 20 -46.53 -17.91 10.89
N GLY A 21 -46.46 -18.41 9.66
CA GLY A 21 -47.61 -18.57 8.78
C GLY A 21 -47.22 -19.28 7.49
N ASN A 22 -47.30 -20.61 7.48
CA ASN A 22 -47.16 -21.45 6.30
C ASN A 22 -48.55 -22.01 5.96
N ASP A 23 -49.02 -21.85 4.72
CA ASP A 23 -49.84 -22.86 4.06
C ASP A 23 -49.63 -22.79 2.55
N ALA A 24 -49.48 -23.98 1.96
CA ALA A 24 -49.18 -24.22 0.56
C ALA A 24 -50.47 -24.42 -0.25
N GLY A 25 -50.52 -23.96 -1.50
CA GLY A 25 -51.66 -24.19 -2.37
C GLY A 25 -51.38 -23.89 -3.85
N SER A 26 -51.22 -24.96 -4.61
CA SER A 26 -51.01 -25.09 -6.06
C SER A 26 -52.10 -24.44 -6.94
N GLY A 27 -51.76 -24.05 -8.18
CA GLY A 27 -52.68 -24.13 -9.33
C GLY A 27 -52.73 -22.97 -10.33
N GLU A 28 -51.99 -23.14 -11.44
CA GLU A 28 -52.39 -22.94 -12.85
C GLU A 28 -53.06 -21.65 -13.41
N SER A 29 -52.37 -21.13 -14.44
CA SER A 29 -52.89 -20.75 -15.77
C SER A 29 -53.49 -19.35 -16.01
N GLY A 30 -52.94 -18.66 -17.02
CA GLY A 30 -53.77 -17.92 -17.99
C GLY A 30 -53.43 -16.46 -18.31
N SER A 31 -52.72 -16.27 -19.44
CA SER A 31 -53.02 -15.32 -20.53
C SER A 31 -52.81 -13.79 -20.39
N SER A 32 -51.80 -13.33 -21.15
CA SER A 32 -51.78 -12.27 -22.19
C SER A 32 -52.54 -10.94 -22.06
N GLY A 33 -51.84 -9.87 -22.45
CA GLY A 33 -52.42 -8.67 -23.09
C GLY A 33 -51.78 -7.37 -22.57
N THR A 34 -50.78 -6.80 -23.24
CA THR A 34 -50.87 -5.77 -24.31
C THR A 34 -50.82 -4.33 -23.77
N GLU A 35 -49.66 -3.72 -24.06
CA GLU A 35 -49.34 -2.36 -24.53
C GLU A 35 -50.12 -1.10 -24.12
N GLU A 36 -49.30 -0.03 -24.07
CA GLU A 36 -49.52 1.37 -24.48
C GLU A 36 -49.80 2.45 -23.41
N SER A 37 -48.78 3.32 -23.30
CA SER A 37 -48.83 4.75 -23.64
C SER A 37 -49.26 5.79 -22.59
N SER A 38 -48.27 6.64 -22.28
CA SER A 38 -48.29 8.12 -22.26
C SER A 38 -49.46 8.86 -21.61
N SER A 39 -49.17 9.74 -20.64
CA SER A 39 -49.09 11.19 -20.87
C SER A 39 -48.69 11.96 -19.61
N GLU A 40 -48.02 13.08 -19.85
CA GLU A 40 -47.63 14.14 -18.91
C GLU A 40 -48.81 15.00 -18.40
N SER A 41 -48.43 15.94 -17.50
CA SER A 41 -49.07 17.24 -17.22
C SER A 41 -50.22 17.20 -16.18
N SER A 42 -50.37 18.10 -15.21
CA SER A 42 -49.63 19.27 -14.70
C SER A 42 -50.46 19.86 -13.54
N GLU A 43 -49.80 20.67 -12.70
CA GLU A 43 -50.37 21.81 -11.93
C GLU A 43 -51.32 21.46 -10.74
N GLU A 44 -51.36 22.18 -9.61
CA GLU A 44 -50.95 23.56 -9.31
C GLU A 44 -50.92 23.80 -7.78
N SER A 45 -50.51 25.04 -7.43
CA SER A 45 -50.66 25.81 -6.18
C SER A 45 -49.50 25.77 -5.16
N SER A 46 -48.62 26.79 -5.11
CA SER A 46 -48.78 28.20 -4.67
C SER A 46 -48.58 28.31 -3.14
N GLU A 47 -47.82 29.21 -2.51
CA GLU A 47 -47.47 30.63 -2.73
C GLU A 47 -46.16 31.00 -1.94
N ALA A 48 -45.38 31.95 -2.48
CA ALA A 48 -44.74 33.16 -1.88
C ALA A 48 -44.07 33.12 -0.48
N SER A 49 -43.04 33.88 -0.10
CA SER A 49 -42.24 34.99 -0.66
C SER A 49 -41.20 35.38 0.44
N GLY A 50 -40.06 35.98 0.07
CA GLY A 50 -39.44 37.01 0.91
C GLY A 50 -37.94 36.84 1.17
N ALA A 51 -37.15 37.61 0.43
CA ALA A 51 -35.75 37.92 0.73
C ALA A 51 -35.65 38.91 1.90
N GLU A 52 -34.56 38.87 2.67
CA GLU A 52 -33.55 39.93 2.74
C GLU A 52 -32.45 39.60 3.76
N SER A 53 -31.24 40.07 3.43
CA SER A 53 -30.05 40.13 4.29
C SER A 53 -30.22 41.14 5.41
N GLU A 54 -29.48 40.99 6.51
CA GLU A 54 -28.69 42.09 7.09
C GLU A 54 -27.54 41.54 7.96
N GLU A 55 -26.49 42.34 8.01
CA GLU A 55 -25.18 42.17 8.63
C GLU A 55 -25.15 42.25 10.17
N SER A 56 -23.96 41.93 10.69
CA SER A 56 -23.15 42.78 11.61
C SER A 56 -22.94 42.18 13.00
N SER A 57 -21.71 41.70 13.27
CA SER A 57 -20.74 42.32 14.21
C SER A 57 -20.66 41.53 15.52
N GLU A 58 -19.57 41.42 16.28
CA GLU A 58 -18.14 41.72 16.18
C GLU A 58 -17.47 41.10 17.43
N ALA A 59 -16.14 41.24 17.53
CA ALA A 59 -15.21 40.97 18.65
C ALA A 59 -14.40 39.67 18.47
N SER A 60 -13.24 39.68 17.82
CA SER A 60 -11.98 40.44 18.06
C SER A 60 -11.28 40.05 19.37
N SER A 61 -10.11 39.42 19.20
CA SER A 61 -8.93 39.71 20.01
C SER A 61 -7.68 39.40 19.16
N ALA A 62 -7.10 40.47 18.62
CA ALA A 62 -5.70 40.55 18.16
C ALA A 62 -4.75 40.46 19.39
N GLU A 63 -3.45 40.19 19.32
CA GLU A 63 -2.37 40.63 18.42
C GLU A 63 -1.18 39.66 18.62
N SER A 64 -0.35 39.44 17.61
CA SER A 64 1.04 39.95 17.58
C SER A 64 1.82 39.27 16.45
N GLU A 65 2.14 40.07 15.44
CA GLU A 65 3.17 39.75 14.46
C GLU A 65 4.53 40.21 14.97
N GLU A 66 5.55 39.38 14.78
CA GLU A 66 6.93 39.83 14.72
C GLU A 66 7.58 39.23 13.48
N SER A 67 7.95 40.10 12.55
CA SER A 67 8.68 39.76 11.33
C SER A 67 10.11 39.35 11.67
N GLY A 68 10.49 38.14 11.30
CA GLY A 68 11.86 37.66 11.27
C GLY A 68 12.30 37.41 9.84
N GLU A 69 13.24 38.23 9.37
CA GLU A 69 13.92 38.20 8.08
C GLU A 69 14.52 36.81 7.79
N ALA A 70 13.99 36.09 6.80
CA ALA A 70 14.56 34.84 6.32
C ALA A 70 15.81 35.16 5.50
N SER A 71 16.97 34.89 6.11
CA SER A 71 18.27 34.97 5.47
C SER A 71 18.45 33.76 4.56
N ASP A 72 18.62 34.05 3.27
CA ASP A 72 19.31 33.20 2.31
C ASP A 72 20.73 32.96 2.82
N ALA A 73 21.02 31.72 3.20
CA ALA A 73 22.35 31.25 3.53
C ALA A 73 22.48 29.79 3.10
N GLY A 74 22.95 29.63 1.86
CA GLY A 74 24.05 28.71 1.56
C GLY A 74 23.78 27.23 1.78
N SER A 75 23.53 26.56 0.66
CA SER A 75 24.09 25.24 0.35
C SER A 75 25.40 25.00 1.10
N GLU A 76 25.42 23.93 1.90
CA GLU A 76 26.53 23.08 2.34
C GLU A 76 25.95 22.19 3.47
N ALA A 77 25.42 21.02 3.10
CA ALA A 77 24.98 20.01 4.07
C ALA A 77 25.42 18.62 3.61
N GLY A 78 26.73 18.43 3.48
CA GLY A 78 27.33 17.13 3.78
C GLY A 78 27.46 17.01 5.29
N GLY A 79 26.33 16.79 5.98
CA GLY A 79 26.34 16.52 7.41
C GLY A 79 26.74 15.07 7.63
N GLU A 80 27.97 14.82 8.10
CA GLU A 80 28.39 13.47 8.53
C GLU A 80 27.34 12.88 9.47
N ALA A 81 26.65 11.83 9.02
CA ALA A 81 25.75 11.06 9.85
C ALA A 81 26.49 10.54 11.11
N SER A 82 26.15 11.11 12.27
CA SER A 82 26.93 11.02 13.52
C SER A 82 26.71 9.75 14.37
N GLY A 83 25.86 8.83 13.91
CA GLY A 83 25.60 7.55 14.58
C GLY A 83 26.51 6.41 14.09
N GLU A 84 26.75 5.43 14.98
CA GLU A 84 27.40 4.16 14.63
C GLU A 84 26.48 3.35 13.69
N VAL A 85 27.03 2.81 12.60
CA VAL A 85 26.27 1.97 11.66
C VAL A 85 25.87 0.68 12.37
N MET A 86 24.57 0.42 12.41
CA MET A 86 23.98 -0.77 13.02
C MET A 86 24.17 -2.00 12.14
N THR A 87 24.29 -3.16 12.77
CA THR A 87 24.05 -4.44 12.08
C THR A 87 22.56 -4.61 11.82
N TYR A 88 22.16 -5.46 10.86
CA TYR A 88 20.75 -5.75 10.64
C TYR A 88 20.05 -6.27 11.91
N ALA A 89 20.72 -7.13 12.69
CA ALA A 89 20.19 -7.64 13.95
C ALA A 89 19.95 -6.52 14.98
N ASP A 90 20.85 -5.54 15.06
CA ASP A 90 20.69 -4.39 15.93
C ASP A 90 19.56 -3.46 15.45
N TYR A 91 19.41 -3.27 14.14
CA TYR A 91 18.28 -2.55 13.55
C TYR A 91 16.94 -3.22 13.87
N VAL A 92 16.84 -4.54 13.70
CA VAL A 92 15.62 -5.30 14.03
C VAL A 92 15.29 -5.18 15.52
N ALA A 93 16.31 -5.23 16.39
CA ALA A 93 16.15 -5.08 17.84
C ALA A 93 15.90 -3.63 18.29
N ALA A 94 16.19 -2.63 17.45
CA ALA A 94 15.99 -1.22 17.78
C ALA A 94 14.52 -0.95 18.09
N PRO A 95 14.21 -0.16 19.14
CA PRO A 95 12.84 0.26 19.45
C PRO A 95 12.22 1.04 18.28
N MET A 96 10.90 0.98 18.14
CA MET A 96 10.17 1.91 17.28
C MET A 96 10.41 3.35 17.76
N ASP A 97 10.32 4.29 16.81
CA ASP A 97 10.58 5.73 16.99
C ASP A 97 12.01 6.07 17.42
N SER A 98 12.95 5.11 17.35
CA SER A 98 14.36 5.37 17.63
C SER A 98 15.14 5.70 16.34
N GLU A 99 16.14 6.56 16.48
CA GLU A 99 17.07 6.85 15.39
C GLU A 99 17.88 5.60 15.05
N VAL A 100 18.01 5.33 13.76
CA VAL A 100 18.74 4.19 13.20
C VAL A 100 19.68 4.69 12.11
N VAL A 101 20.86 4.08 12.05
CA VAL A 101 21.86 4.33 11.00
C VAL A 101 22.25 2.99 10.39
N VAL A 102 22.01 2.79 9.11
CA VAL A 102 22.28 1.53 8.40
C VAL A 102 23.07 1.77 7.12
N GLU A 103 23.91 0.81 6.74
CA GLU A 103 24.50 0.75 5.39
C GLU A 103 23.79 -0.36 4.61
N THR A 104 23.22 0.00 3.47
CA THR A 104 22.38 -0.89 2.67
C THR A 104 22.60 -0.63 1.18
N TYR A 105 22.06 -1.49 0.31
CA TYR A 105 22.17 -1.36 -1.14
C TYR A 105 20.79 -1.17 -1.75
N VAL A 106 20.66 -0.17 -2.61
CA VAL A 106 19.42 0.06 -3.37
C VAL A 106 19.10 -1.18 -4.20
N GLN A 107 17.88 -1.69 -4.10
CA GLN A 107 17.39 -2.80 -4.92
C GLN A 107 16.38 -2.30 -5.94
N ALA A 108 15.47 -1.42 -5.52
CA ALA A 108 14.53 -0.76 -6.42
C ALA A 108 14.16 0.63 -5.92
N LYS A 109 13.70 1.47 -6.84
CA LYS A 109 13.15 2.78 -6.55
C LYS A 109 11.63 2.69 -6.67
N GLN A 110 10.94 2.79 -5.55
CA GLN A 110 9.48 2.71 -5.54
C GLN A 110 8.90 4.02 -6.05
N SER A 111 9.42 5.17 -5.62
CA SER A 111 8.87 6.45 -6.03
C SER A 111 9.82 7.62 -5.81
N TRP A 112 9.50 8.75 -6.46
CA TRP A 112 10.12 10.03 -6.17
C TRP A 112 9.17 11.20 -6.44
N TRP A 113 9.02 12.08 -5.44
CA TRP A 113 8.24 13.31 -5.53
C TRP A 113 8.73 14.30 -4.47
N GLU A 114 8.54 15.60 -4.70
CA GLU A 114 8.85 16.66 -3.71
C GLU A 114 10.24 16.52 -3.05
N ASP A 115 11.26 16.20 -3.85
CA ASP A 115 12.63 15.93 -3.39
C ASP A 115 12.74 14.83 -2.33
N LYS A 116 11.88 13.81 -2.43
CA LYS A 116 11.87 12.62 -1.57
C LYS A 116 11.81 11.35 -2.38
N ALA A 117 12.60 10.36 -1.98
CA ALA A 117 12.63 9.04 -2.60
C ALA A 117 12.13 7.98 -1.63
N THR A 118 11.31 7.05 -2.14
CA THR A 118 11.02 5.80 -1.42
C THR A 118 11.73 4.64 -2.11
N LEU A 119 12.46 3.86 -1.33
CA LEU A 119 13.42 2.88 -1.83
C LEU A 119 13.24 1.53 -1.15
N TYR A 120 13.30 0.46 -1.94
CA TYR A 120 13.64 -0.85 -1.42
C TYR A 120 15.15 -0.99 -1.37
N THR A 121 15.66 -1.35 -0.20
CA THR A 121 17.08 -1.56 0.02
C THR A 121 17.33 -2.86 0.75
N GLN A 122 18.47 -3.50 0.50
CA GLN A 122 18.80 -4.79 1.08
C GLN A 122 20.31 -4.97 1.19
N ASP A 123 20.74 -5.54 2.31
CA ASP A 123 22.09 -6.04 2.51
C ASP A 123 22.09 -7.58 2.54
N LYS A 124 23.19 -8.20 2.98
CA LYS A 124 23.33 -9.67 2.98
C LYS A 124 22.54 -10.35 4.09
N ASP A 125 22.15 -9.61 5.11
CA ASP A 125 21.53 -10.10 6.33
C ASP A 125 20.02 -9.78 6.35
N GLY A 126 19.59 -8.68 5.73
CA GLY A 126 18.19 -8.30 5.65
C GLY A 126 17.89 -7.08 4.79
N ALA A 127 16.63 -6.63 4.84
CA ALA A 127 16.11 -5.56 3.99
C ALA A 127 15.45 -4.45 4.79
N TYR A 128 15.38 -3.28 4.15
CA TYR A 128 14.87 -2.04 4.74
C TYR A 128 14.03 -1.32 3.69
N PHE A 129 12.81 -0.95 4.08
CA PHE A 129 11.99 -0.01 3.34
C PHE A 129 12.33 1.41 3.81
N VAL A 130 12.92 2.20 2.93
CA VAL A 130 13.31 3.59 3.23
C VAL A 130 12.23 4.50 2.67
N TYR A 131 11.41 5.06 3.54
CA TYR A 131 10.23 5.83 3.17
C TYR A 131 10.53 7.32 3.09
N ASN A 132 10.25 7.93 1.94
CA ASN A 132 10.30 9.39 1.76
C ASN A 132 11.62 10.06 2.20
N ALA A 133 12.76 9.40 1.97
CA ALA A 133 14.06 9.95 2.29
C ALA A 133 14.35 11.21 1.46
N ALA A 134 14.91 12.25 2.08
CA ALA A 134 15.32 13.45 1.38
C ALA A 134 16.30 13.11 0.26
N CYS A 135 15.96 13.48 -0.98
CA CYS A 135 16.65 13.06 -2.18
C CYS A 135 16.47 14.09 -3.30
N THR A 136 17.56 14.76 -3.69
CA THR A 136 17.54 15.61 -4.88
C THR A 136 17.33 14.77 -6.15
N GLU A 137 16.85 15.40 -7.23
CA GLU A 137 16.72 14.73 -8.54
C GLU A 137 18.06 14.16 -9.03
N ASP A 138 19.16 14.92 -8.85
CA ASP A 138 20.51 14.52 -9.24
C ASP A 138 21.01 13.29 -8.46
N ASP A 139 20.72 13.22 -7.16
CA ASP A 139 21.07 12.04 -6.36
C ASP A 139 20.17 10.85 -6.68
N TYR A 140 18.86 11.08 -6.88
CA TYR A 140 17.90 10.05 -7.28
C TYR A 140 18.30 9.37 -8.59
N ALA A 141 18.86 10.13 -9.54
CA ALA A 141 19.38 9.61 -10.79
C ALA A 141 20.60 8.67 -10.62
N LYS A 142 21.37 8.82 -9.53
CA LYS A 142 22.52 7.97 -9.20
C LYS A 142 22.15 6.69 -8.44
N LEU A 143 20.94 6.63 -7.88
CA LEU A 143 20.43 5.44 -7.21
C LEU A 143 20.05 4.39 -8.26
N THR A 144 20.92 3.40 -8.45
CA THR A 144 20.71 2.24 -9.31
C THR A 144 20.79 0.97 -8.47
N PRO A 145 20.21 -0.16 -8.92
CA PRO A 145 20.35 -1.42 -8.21
C PRO A 145 21.83 -1.72 -7.90
N GLY A 146 22.11 -2.02 -6.63
CA GLY A 146 23.45 -2.25 -6.11
C GLY A 146 24.21 -1.02 -5.65
N THR A 147 23.67 0.20 -5.75
CA THR A 147 24.27 1.41 -5.16
C THR A 147 24.25 1.30 -3.65
N LYS A 148 25.43 1.35 -3.02
CA LYS A 148 25.56 1.37 -1.56
C LYS A 148 25.27 2.76 -1.00
N ILE A 149 24.40 2.82 0.00
CA ILE A 149 24.02 4.05 0.69
C ILE A 149 24.11 3.86 2.20
N LYS A 150 24.48 4.93 2.92
CA LYS A 150 24.33 5.03 4.37
C LYS A 150 23.07 5.83 4.65
N VAL A 151 22.10 5.23 5.32
CA VAL A 151 20.80 5.82 5.63
C VAL A 151 20.76 6.18 7.12
N THR A 152 20.33 7.39 7.45
CA THR A 152 20.04 7.83 8.81
C THR A 152 18.60 8.31 8.87
N GLY A 153 17.81 7.78 9.79
CA GLY A 153 16.41 8.13 9.96
C GLY A 153 15.82 7.52 11.22
N PHE A 154 14.50 7.41 11.28
CA PHE A 154 13.78 6.84 12.43
C PHE A 154 13.05 5.56 12.04
N LYS A 155 13.16 4.53 12.87
CA LYS A 155 12.43 3.28 12.66
C LYS A 155 10.94 3.49 12.95
N GLY A 156 10.10 3.20 11.96
CA GLY A 156 8.65 3.32 12.05
C GLY A 156 7.94 2.00 11.78
N GLU A 157 6.63 2.01 12.02
CA GLU A 157 5.71 0.97 11.55
C GLU A 157 4.42 1.60 11.04
N TRP A 158 3.99 1.20 9.84
CA TRP A 158 2.72 1.62 9.25
C TRP A 158 1.95 0.41 8.71
N SER A 159 0.80 0.12 9.32
CA SER A 159 -0.07 -1.01 8.93
C SER A 159 0.66 -2.36 8.87
N GLY A 160 1.65 -2.56 9.73
CA GLY A 160 2.50 -3.74 9.82
C GLY A 160 3.81 -3.66 9.04
N GLU A 161 3.98 -2.67 8.17
CA GLU A 161 5.24 -2.44 7.44
C GLU A 161 6.25 -1.73 8.33
N VAL A 162 7.42 -2.34 8.55
CA VAL A 162 8.55 -1.71 9.24
C VAL A 162 9.39 -0.92 8.25
N GLU A 163 9.59 0.35 8.55
CA GLU A 163 10.19 1.31 7.64
C GLU A 163 11.22 2.22 8.33
N ILE A 164 12.03 2.92 7.54
CA ILE A 164 12.90 4.00 7.99
C ILE A 164 12.34 5.31 7.43
N MET A 165 11.77 6.13 8.32
CA MET A 165 11.14 7.42 8.01
C MET A 165 12.09 8.59 8.30
N ASP A 166 11.69 9.79 7.88
CA ASP A 166 12.42 11.05 8.08
C ASP A 166 13.91 10.94 7.73
N ALA A 167 14.18 10.13 6.70
CA ALA A 167 15.51 9.67 6.40
C ALA A 167 16.29 10.66 5.54
N THR A 168 17.59 10.68 5.75
CA THR A 168 18.58 11.22 4.82
C THR A 168 19.54 10.08 4.46
N PHE A 169 20.23 10.21 3.33
CA PHE A 169 21.25 9.23 2.97
C PHE A 169 22.48 9.87 2.33
N GLU A 170 23.59 9.15 2.43
CA GLU A 170 24.83 9.43 1.74
C GLU A 170 25.13 8.29 0.76
N ILE A 171 25.45 8.60 -0.49
CA ILE A 171 25.97 7.59 -1.43
C ILE A 171 27.42 7.28 -1.03
N VAL A 172 27.73 5.99 -0.82
CA VAL A 172 29.07 5.56 -0.43
C VAL A 172 29.95 5.48 -1.67
N GLU A 173 30.64 6.57 -1.97
CA GLU A 173 31.56 6.68 -3.12
C GLU A 173 32.63 5.58 -3.12
N GLY A 174 32.72 4.84 -4.23
CA GLY A 174 33.65 3.71 -4.36
C GLY A 174 33.33 2.52 -3.44
N GLY A 175 32.11 2.47 -2.87
CA GLY A 175 31.60 1.32 -2.14
C GLY A 175 31.52 0.06 -2.99
N ASP A 176 31.45 -1.10 -2.34
CA ASP A 176 31.08 -2.34 -2.99
C ASP A 176 29.63 -2.27 -3.52
N SER A 177 29.25 -3.26 -4.33
CA SER A 177 27.92 -3.34 -4.91
C SER A 177 27.30 -4.71 -4.60
N PHE A 178 26.01 -4.71 -4.28
CA PHE A 178 25.25 -5.90 -3.96
C PHE A 178 23.81 -5.77 -4.47
N VAL A 179 23.41 -6.72 -5.30
CA VAL A 179 22.03 -6.91 -5.74
C VAL A 179 21.56 -8.25 -5.18
N ALA A 180 20.43 -8.24 -4.48
CA ALA A 180 19.87 -9.44 -3.89
C ALA A 180 19.31 -10.38 -4.98
N GLU A 181 19.54 -11.68 -4.81
CA GLU A 181 18.79 -12.71 -5.53
C GLU A 181 17.46 -12.94 -4.80
N PRO A 182 16.37 -13.26 -5.49
CA PRO A 182 15.06 -13.42 -4.86
C PRO A 182 15.06 -14.65 -3.95
N GLU A 183 14.73 -14.45 -2.68
CA GLU A 183 14.56 -15.54 -1.70
C GLU A 183 13.21 -16.26 -1.93
N ASP A 184 13.22 -17.57 -2.18
CA ASP A 184 11.98 -18.35 -2.30
C ASP A 184 11.31 -18.50 -0.93
N VAL A 185 10.19 -17.78 -0.75
CA VAL A 185 9.39 -17.77 0.48
C VAL A 185 8.06 -18.48 0.29
N THR A 186 7.88 -19.23 -0.80
CA THR A 186 6.63 -19.94 -1.14
C THR A 186 6.14 -20.82 0.01
N ALA A 187 7.05 -21.56 0.64
CA ALA A 187 6.74 -22.47 1.74
C ALA A 187 6.37 -21.76 3.05
N LEU A 188 6.61 -20.45 3.15
CA LEU A 188 6.30 -19.63 4.33
C LEU A 188 4.92 -18.96 4.21
N LEU A 189 4.26 -19.04 3.06
CA LEU A 189 2.93 -18.47 2.88
C LEU A 189 1.92 -19.06 3.89
N GLY A 190 1.24 -18.17 4.62
CA GLY A 190 0.28 -18.54 5.66
C GLY A 190 0.91 -18.96 7.00
N THR A 191 2.23 -18.82 7.14
CA THR A 191 2.96 -19.06 8.39
C THR A 191 3.26 -17.75 9.12
N ASP A 192 3.52 -17.82 10.43
CA ASP A 192 3.89 -16.64 11.22
C ASP A 192 5.33 -16.19 10.89
N GLU A 193 6.17 -17.07 10.35
CA GLU A 193 7.57 -16.83 10.03
C GLU A 193 7.79 -15.95 8.79
N LEU A 194 6.80 -15.78 7.91
CA LEU A 194 6.97 -14.99 6.68
C LEU A 194 7.30 -13.51 6.96
N ILE A 195 6.81 -12.97 8.08
CA ILE A 195 7.07 -11.58 8.49
C ILE A 195 8.56 -11.30 8.73
N ASP A 196 9.34 -12.32 9.10
CA ASP A 196 10.79 -12.18 9.34
C ASP A 196 11.57 -11.90 8.04
N HIS A 197 10.90 -11.98 6.88
CA HIS A 197 11.45 -11.71 5.55
C HIS A 197 10.95 -10.38 4.96
N GLN A 198 10.23 -9.56 5.73
CA GLN A 198 9.67 -8.28 5.25
C GLN A 198 10.76 -7.42 4.57
N ASN A 199 10.35 -6.67 3.56
CA ASN A 199 11.15 -5.80 2.69
C ASN A 199 12.12 -6.51 1.74
N LYS A 200 12.40 -7.80 1.94
CA LYS A 200 13.34 -8.53 1.09
C LYS A 200 12.80 -8.68 -0.32
N PHE A 201 13.72 -8.76 -1.27
CA PHE A 201 13.43 -9.28 -2.60
C PHE A 201 13.20 -10.80 -2.50
N VAL A 202 12.01 -11.23 -2.88
CA VAL A 202 11.51 -12.60 -2.69
C VAL A 202 10.90 -13.17 -3.97
N SER A 203 10.69 -14.48 -3.98
CA SER A 203 9.92 -15.17 -5.00
C SER A 203 8.84 -16.09 -4.42
N PHE A 204 7.79 -16.28 -5.23
CA PHE A 204 6.69 -17.19 -4.99
C PHE A 204 6.53 -18.09 -6.22
N LYS A 205 6.49 -19.41 -6.03
CA LYS A 205 6.62 -20.39 -7.10
C LYS A 205 5.40 -21.28 -7.24
N GLY A 206 5.02 -21.61 -8.47
CA GLY A 206 3.97 -22.57 -8.79
C GLY A 206 2.55 -22.16 -8.38
N MET A 207 2.33 -20.87 -8.17
CA MET A 207 1.06 -20.30 -7.68
C MET A 207 0.00 -20.38 -8.77
N THR A 208 -1.26 -20.61 -8.39
CA THR A 208 -2.38 -20.70 -9.34
C THR A 208 -3.18 -19.41 -9.33
N VAL A 209 -3.41 -18.77 -10.49
CA VAL A 209 -4.20 -17.55 -10.60
C VAL A 209 -5.67 -17.84 -10.28
N GLU A 210 -6.25 -17.04 -9.38
CA GLU A 210 -7.65 -17.12 -8.96
C GLU A 210 -8.44 -15.91 -9.48
N PRO A 211 -9.79 -15.98 -9.47
CA PRO A 211 -10.60 -14.80 -9.73
C PRO A 211 -10.26 -13.63 -8.80
N ALA A 212 -10.12 -12.43 -9.34
CA ALA A 212 -9.75 -11.24 -8.58
C ALA A 212 -10.89 -10.69 -7.69
N GLY A 213 -12.13 -11.11 -7.94
CA GLY A 213 -13.29 -10.79 -7.11
C GLY A 213 -14.27 -11.96 -7.03
N GLU A 214 -15.08 -12.01 -5.96
CA GLU A 214 -16.09 -13.05 -5.80
C GLU A 214 -17.10 -13.02 -6.97
N GLY A 215 -17.22 -14.14 -7.67
CA GLY A 215 -18.11 -14.26 -8.83
C GLY A 215 -17.62 -13.56 -10.10
N SER A 216 -16.39 -13.04 -10.11
CA SER A 216 -15.72 -12.52 -11.32
C SER A 216 -15.06 -13.64 -12.13
N GLU A 217 -14.87 -13.42 -13.43
CA GLU A 217 -13.99 -14.23 -14.29
C GLU A 217 -12.66 -13.52 -14.56
N ASP A 218 -12.50 -12.28 -14.08
CA ASP A 218 -11.31 -11.47 -14.28
C ASP A 218 -10.17 -11.94 -13.36
N ALA A 219 -8.96 -11.99 -13.92
CA ALA A 219 -7.75 -12.41 -13.20
C ALA A 219 -7.12 -11.28 -12.37
N PHE A 220 -7.51 -10.01 -12.61
CA PHE A 220 -6.99 -8.85 -11.89
C PHE A 220 -8.05 -7.74 -11.78
N LEU A 221 -7.79 -6.76 -10.92
CA LEU A 221 -8.54 -5.50 -10.74
C LEU A 221 -7.59 -4.31 -10.87
N TYR A 222 -8.09 -3.16 -11.35
CA TYR A 222 -7.41 -1.87 -11.16
C TYR A 222 -7.83 -1.30 -9.80
N ASN A 223 -6.86 -0.96 -8.95
CA ASN A 223 -7.06 -0.76 -7.51
C ASN A 223 -7.66 -1.99 -6.79
N TRP A 224 -7.58 -1.99 -5.46
CA TRP A 224 -7.98 -3.11 -4.62
C TRP A 224 -9.48 -3.48 -4.75
N ASP A 225 -10.33 -2.54 -5.14
CA ASP A 225 -11.79 -2.69 -5.26
C ASP A 225 -12.32 -2.64 -6.71
N GLY A 226 -11.43 -2.55 -7.71
CA GLY A 226 -11.82 -2.41 -9.10
C GLY A 226 -12.27 -1.01 -9.51
N SER A 227 -12.09 0.01 -8.67
CA SER A 227 -12.44 1.40 -8.98
C SER A 227 -11.45 2.12 -9.90
N GLY A 228 -10.28 1.53 -10.14
CA GLY A 228 -9.19 2.14 -10.88
C GLY A 228 -9.31 2.05 -12.41
N ALA A 229 -8.25 2.51 -13.07
CA ALA A 229 -8.06 2.50 -14.51
C ALA A 229 -6.61 2.18 -14.87
N GLU A 230 -6.33 2.13 -16.18
CA GLU A 230 -4.97 1.93 -16.68
C GLU A 230 -4.02 2.99 -16.14
N GLY A 231 -2.91 2.54 -15.55
CA GLY A 231 -1.97 3.38 -14.81
C GLY A 231 -2.05 3.18 -13.31
N ASP A 232 -3.19 2.74 -12.77
CA ASP A 232 -3.34 2.43 -11.35
C ASP A 232 -2.81 1.03 -11.03
N ASP A 233 -2.65 0.74 -9.74
CA ASP A 233 -2.20 -0.54 -9.21
C ASP A 233 -3.04 -1.70 -9.73
N LEU A 234 -2.39 -2.85 -9.95
CA LEU A 234 -3.08 -4.08 -10.32
C LEU A 234 -3.11 -5.03 -9.12
N TYR A 235 -4.30 -5.37 -8.67
CA TYR A 235 -4.51 -6.38 -7.64
C TYR A 235 -4.96 -7.69 -8.29
N PHE A 236 -4.36 -8.81 -7.88
CA PHE A 236 -4.72 -10.12 -8.40
C PHE A 236 -4.59 -11.18 -7.33
N ASN A 237 -5.39 -12.24 -7.47
CA ASN A 237 -5.42 -13.33 -6.50
C ASN A 237 -4.66 -14.53 -7.02
N VAL A 238 -3.93 -15.18 -6.14
CA VAL A 238 -3.25 -16.44 -6.39
C VAL A 238 -3.49 -17.42 -5.25
N SER A 239 -3.43 -18.71 -5.53
CA SER A 239 -3.58 -19.75 -4.51
C SER A 239 -2.43 -20.74 -4.48
N LEU A 240 -2.20 -21.27 -3.28
CA LEU A 240 -1.33 -22.40 -2.99
C LEU A 240 -2.04 -23.28 -1.95
N ASP A 241 -2.08 -24.59 -2.20
CA ASP A 241 -2.66 -25.58 -1.27
C ASP A 241 -4.08 -25.25 -0.77
N GLY A 242 -4.88 -24.58 -1.61
CA GLY A 242 -6.27 -24.21 -1.31
C GLY A 242 -6.43 -22.93 -0.48
N GLN A 243 -5.34 -22.22 -0.19
CA GLN A 243 -5.36 -20.89 0.41
C GLN A 243 -5.13 -19.83 -0.68
N THR A 244 -5.96 -18.79 -0.68
CA THR A 244 -5.85 -17.64 -1.60
C THR A 244 -5.12 -16.49 -0.93
N TYR A 245 -4.31 -15.78 -1.70
CA TYR A 245 -3.52 -14.60 -1.35
C TYR A 245 -3.75 -13.50 -2.39
N THR A 246 -3.70 -12.25 -1.96
CA THR A 246 -3.85 -11.08 -2.84
C THR A 246 -2.52 -10.36 -2.98
N PHE A 247 -2.02 -10.30 -4.21
CA PHE A 247 -0.75 -9.66 -4.55
C PHE A 247 -0.98 -8.42 -5.42
N THR A 248 0.00 -7.52 -5.44
CA THR A 248 -0.14 -6.19 -6.05
C THR A 248 1.01 -5.93 -7.02
N VAL A 249 0.72 -5.38 -8.20
CA VAL A 249 1.69 -4.61 -8.98
C VAL A 249 1.45 -3.15 -8.65
N GLU A 250 2.32 -2.60 -7.80
CA GLU A 250 2.28 -1.21 -7.34
C GLU A 250 2.72 -0.27 -8.47
N SER A 251 1.85 0.66 -8.85
CA SER A 251 2.01 1.51 -10.03
C SER A 251 3.16 2.49 -9.93
N TYR A 252 3.50 2.97 -8.73
CA TYR A 252 4.68 3.83 -8.56
C TYR A 252 5.99 3.06 -8.82
N LEU A 253 6.04 1.78 -8.44
CA LEU A 253 7.20 0.92 -8.65
C LEU A 253 7.24 0.33 -10.07
N CYS A 254 6.08 -0.02 -10.61
CA CYS A 254 5.91 -0.73 -11.87
C CYS A 254 4.76 -0.11 -12.68
N ASP A 255 5.06 0.98 -13.39
CA ASP A 255 4.07 1.70 -14.17
C ASP A 255 3.47 0.87 -15.32
N SER A 256 2.45 1.44 -15.98
CA SER A 256 1.73 0.81 -17.09
C SER A 256 2.58 0.43 -18.31
N THR A 257 3.82 0.91 -18.40
CA THR A 257 4.76 0.59 -19.49
C THR A 257 5.67 -0.60 -19.17
N THR A 258 5.65 -1.09 -17.93
CA THR A 258 6.48 -2.21 -17.49
C THR A 258 5.98 -3.57 -17.95
N ASP A 259 6.91 -4.52 -18.12
CA ASP A 259 6.59 -5.87 -18.56
C ASP A 259 5.69 -6.62 -17.55
N VAL A 260 5.91 -6.42 -16.25
CA VAL A 260 5.09 -7.05 -15.20
C VAL A 260 3.64 -6.57 -15.21
N TYR A 261 3.43 -5.26 -15.42
CA TYR A 261 2.10 -4.68 -15.54
C TYR A 261 1.36 -5.27 -16.74
N ALA A 262 2.05 -5.39 -17.88
CA ALA A 262 1.52 -6.06 -19.06
C ALA A 262 1.28 -7.56 -18.83
N ALA A 263 2.14 -8.25 -18.08
CA ALA A 263 1.99 -9.66 -17.76
C ALA A 263 0.73 -9.92 -16.94
N VAL A 264 0.49 -9.15 -15.87
CA VAL A 264 -0.71 -9.28 -15.02
C VAL A 264 -1.99 -9.03 -15.82
N LYS A 265 -2.00 -8.03 -16.70
CA LYS A 265 -3.14 -7.76 -17.60
C LYS A 265 -3.48 -8.92 -18.54
N ASN A 266 -2.53 -9.81 -18.81
CA ASN A 266 -2.70 -10.96 -19.70
C ASN A 266 -2.97 -12.27 -18.97
N LEU A 267 -2.99 -12.28 -17.64
CA LEU A 267 -3.28 -13.47 -16.84
C LEU A 267 -4.69 -13.99 -17.08
N LYS A 268 -4.85 -15.30 -16.92
CA LYS A 268 -6.12 -16.00 -16.93
C LYS A 268 -6.27 -16.78 -15.62
N VAL A 269 -7.49 -16.83 -15.10
CA VAL A 269 -7.80 -17.72 -13.98
C VAL A 269 -7.41 -19.16 -14.34
N GLY A 270 -6.69 -19.80 -13.42
CA GLY A 270 -6.13 -21.14 -13.58
C GLY A 270 -4.71 -21.20 -14.17
N ASP A 271 -4.15 -20.08 -14.62
CA ASP A 271 -2.74 -20.02 -15.02
C ASP A 271 -1.83 -20.38 -13.83
N LYS A 272 -0.72 -21.06 -14.11
CA LYS A 272 0.33 -21.33 -13.11
C LYS A 272 1.49 -20.39 -13.34
N ILE A 273 1.84 -19.64 -12.30
CA ILE A 273 2.83 -18.56 -12.40
C ILE A 273 3.86 -18.61 -11.28
N ASP A 274 5.05 -18.15 -11.62
CA ASP A 274 6.10 -17.76 -10.68
C ASP A 274 6.17 -16.24 -10.65
N MET A 275 6.40 -15.69 -9.46
CA MET A 275 6.44 -14.25 -9.21
C MET A 275 7.68 -13.89 -8.41
N GLU A 276 8.17 -12.67 -8.64
CA GLU A 276 9.24 -12.06 -7.87
C GLU A 276 8.85 -10.62 -7.53
N GLY A 277 9.31 -10.12 -6.39
CA GLY A 277 8.97 -8.79 -5.92
C GLY A 277 9.51 -8.51 -4.53
N PHE A 278 9.04 -7.42 -3.93
CA PHE A 278 9.42 -7.04 -2.57
C PHE A 278 8.32 -7.41 -1.58
N LEU A 279 8.70 -8.07 -0.48
CA LEU A 279 7.76 -8.55 0.52
C LEU A 279 7.27 -7.41 1.42
N TYR A 280 6.24 -6.70 0.96
CA TYR A 280 5.61 -5.58 1.63
C TYR A 280 4.42 -6.01 2.50
N TRP A 281 4.09 -5.20 3.51
CA TRP A 281 2.97 -5.41 4.41
C TRP A 281 1.94 -4.28 4.41
N TYR A 282 0.67 -4.64 4.40
CA TYR A 282 -0.43 -3.71 4.66
C TYR A 282 -1.60 -4.46 5.27
N GLU A 283 -1.67 -4.44 6.60
CA GLU A 283 -2.58 -5.25 7.43
C GLU A 283 -2.46 -6.77 7.16
N GLY A 284 -1.32 -7.19 6.60
CA GLY A 284 -1.06 -8.55 6.12
C GLY A 284 -0.08 -8.56 4.96
N VAL A 285 0.28 -9.75 4.49
CA VAL A 285 1.17 -9.95 3.34
C VAL A 285 0.56 -9.28 2.10
N ASN A 286 1.24 -8.28 1.54
CA ASN A 286 0.81 -7.62 0.31
C ASN A 286 2.03 -7.24 -0.56
N PRO A 287 2.71 -8.23 -1.16
CA PRO A 287 3.97 -7.99 -1.86
C PRO A 287 3.79 -7.12 -3.10
N HIS A 288 4.77 -6.27 -3.35
CA HIS A 288 4.88 -5.49 -4.59
C HIS A 288 5.62 -6.31 -5.64
N ILE A 289 4.86 -6.91 -6.54
CA ILE A 289 5.33 -7.83 -7.58
C ILE A 289 5.95 -7.05 -8.73
N THR A 290 7.18 -7.40 -9.08
CA THR A 290 7.98 -6.76 -10.14
C THR A 290 8.25 -7.69 -11.32
N SER A 291 7.92 -8.99 -11.19
CA SER A 291 8.04 -9.97 -12.26
C SER A 291 6.96 -11.05 -12.15
N VAL A 292 6.40 -11.44 -13.28
CA VAL A 292 5.46 -12.56 -13.42
C VAL A 292 5.88 -13.39 -14.62
N THR A 293 6.03 -14.70 -14.42
CA THR A 293 6.39 -15.67 -15.46
C THR A 293 5.53 -16.92 -15.34
N ALA A 294 5.43 -17.71 -16.42
CA ALA A 294 4.80 -19.02 -16.33
C ALA A 294 5.62 -19.92 -15.41
N ALA A 295 4.97 -20.67 -14.52
CA ALA A 295 5.66 -21.55 -13.59
C ALA A 295 6.45 -22.66 -14.32
N GLU A 296 7.64 -22.97 -13.80
CA GLU A 296 8.50 -24.05 -14.30
C GLU A 296 8.15 -25.45 -13.76
#